data_AF-A0A1B0EZJ8-F1
#
_entry.id   AF-A0A1B0EZJ8-F1
#
_cell.length_a   1.000
_cell.length_b   1.000
_cell.length_c   1.000
_cell.angle_alpha   90.00
_cell.angle_beta   90.00
_cell.angle_gamma   90.00
#
_symmetry.space_group_name_H-M   'P 1'
#
loop_
_entity.id
_entity.type
_entity.pdbx_description
1 polymer ?
#
loop_
_entity_poly.entity_id
_entity_poly.type
_entity_poly.pdbx_seq_one_letter_code
_entity_poly.pdbx_strand_id
1 'polypeptide(L)'
;MKMTLQQQLCEKLMPFVVLNIIPYNITSPEANSEYSYLPDERNIKNAILVIESARLTYRGNYSCEATNLATFHRITKPAVAVTFLRVKGKLAALWPFLGICAEVFILCAIILVYEKRRNKADPDESDTDQSPEQ
;
A
#
# COMPACT_ATOMS: atom_id res chain seq x y z
N MET A 1 0.13 -11.01 -4.33
CA MET A 1 0.97 -9.97 -3.70
C MET A 1 1.19 -10.38 -2.25
N LYS A 2 2.26 -11.15 -1.97
CA LYS A 2 2.60 -11.61 -0.62
C LYS A 2 3.21 -10.42 0.13
N MET A 3 2.50 -9.87 1.11
CA MET A 3 3.03 -8.84 2.01
C MET A 3 3.85 -9.54 3.10
N THR A 4 5.12 -9.78 2.84
CA THR A 4 6.09 -10.21 3.86
C THR A 4 6.43 -9.02 4.74
N LEU A 5 5.65 -8.86 5.81
CA LEU A 5 5.84 -7.88 6.89
C LEU A 5 7.16 -8.06 7.68
N GLN A 6 8.02 -9.00 7.26
CA GLN A 6 8.98 -9.64 8.12
C GLN A 6 10.43 -9.16 7.95
N GLN A 7 10.74 -8.35 6.94
CA GLN A 7 12.15 -8.19 6.56
C GLN A 7 12.90 -6.98 7.15
N GLN A 8 12.31 -6.16 8.04
CA GLN A 8 13.02 -4.95 8.49
C GLN A 8 13.02 -4.62 9.97
N LEU A 9 12.20 -5.24 10.84
CA LEU A 9 12.11 -4.77 12.24
C LEU A 9 12.68 -5.70 13.31
N CYS A 10 12.86 -7.00 13.04
CA CYS A 10 13.30 -7.96 14.06
C CYS A 10 14.73 -8.49 13.91
N GLU A 11 15.49 -8.01 12.94
CA GLU A 11 16.87 -8.44 12.70
C GLU A 11 17.84 -8.04 13.82
N LYS A 12 17.42 -7.13 14.73
CA LYS A 12 18.28 -6.56 15.77
C LYS A 12 18.19 -7.25 17.14
N LEU A 13 17.39 -8.30 17.30
CA LEU A 13 17.30 -9.03 18.57
C LEU A 13 17.96 -10.41 18.52
N MET A 14 18.77 -10.63 19.56
CA MET A 14 19.75 -11.69 19.79
C MET A 14 19.21 -13.13 19.65
N PRO A 15 20.10 -14.12 19.43
CA PRO A 15 19.75 -15.51 19.08
C PRO A 15 19.02 -16.34 20.16
N PHE A 16 18.82 -15.82 21.39
CA PHE A 16 18.17 -16.55 22.51
C PHE A 16 16.79 -16.00 22.88
N VAL A 17 16.13 -15.33 21.93
CA VAL A 17 14.88 -14.60 22.16
C VAL A 17 13.72 -15.38 21.53
N VAL A 18 12.71 -15.74 22.31
CA VAL A 18 11.40 -16.18 21.82
C VAL A 18 10.62 -14.93 21.43
N LEU A 19 10.14 -14.90 20.19
CA LEU A 19 9.42 -13.78 19.61
C LEU A 19 7.93 -14.11 19.53
N ASN A 20 7.06 -13.21 19.98
CA ASN A 20 5.63 -13.32 19.74
C ASN A 20 5.15 -12.06 19.03
N ILE A 21 4.58 -12.23 17.84
CA ILE A 21 3.95 -11.14 17.09
C ILE A 21 2.45 -11.23 17.28
N ILE A 22 1.87 -10.22 17.92
CA ILE A 22 0.45 -10.21 18.29
C ILE A 22 -0.17 -8.88 17.82
N PRO A 23 -1.33 -8.88 17.13
CA PRO A 23 -2.05 -7.64 16.86
C PRO A 23 -2.53 -7.01 18.17
N TYR A 24 -2.58 -5.68 18.25
CA TYR A 24 -2.94 -4.95 19.48
C TYR A 24 -4.32 -5.30 20.08
N ASN A 25 -5.21 -5.90 19.28
CA ASN A 25 -6.55 -6.33 19.70
C ASN A 25 -6.58 -7.77 20.27
N ILE A 26 -5.47 -8.50 20.20
CA ILE A 26 -5.38 -9.90 20.63
C ILE A 26 -4.24 -9.99 21.65
N THR A 27 -4.40 -10.85 22.65
CA THR A 27 -3.45 -10.96 23.78
C THR A 27 -2.59 -12.23 23.72
N SER A 28 -2.78 -13.09 22.70
CA SER A 28 -2.08 -14.36 22.52
C SER A 28 -1.83 -14.67 21.04
N PRO A 29 -0.65 -15.22 20.67
CA PRO A 29 -0.38 -15.68 19.31
C PRO A 29 -1.12 -17.00 19.05
N GLU A 30 -2.36 -16.91 18.60
CA GLU A 30 -3.20 -18.07 18.31
C GLU A 30 -3.29 -18.31 16.80
N ALA A 31 -2.83 -19.47 16.37
CA ALA A 31 -2.93 -19.87 14.97
C ALA A 31 -4.38 -20.18 14.62
N ASN A 32 -4.86 -19.64 13.49
CA ASN A 32 -6.19 -19.93 12.97
C ASN A 32 -6.12 -20.10 11.45
N SER A 33 -7.26 -20.28 10.78
CA SER A 33 -7.30 -20.44 9.32
C SER A 33 -6.78 -19.23 8.52
N GLU A 34 -6.53 -18.08 9.16
CA GLU A 34 -6.14 -16.83 8.51
C GLU A 34 -4.71 -16.37 8.86
N TYR A 35 -4.19 -16.80 10.02
CA TYR A 35 -2.86 -16.50 10.51
C TYR A 35 -2.08 -17.78 10.81
N SER A 36 -0.85 -17.86 10.29
CA SER A 36 0.09 -18.93 10.63
C SER A 36 1.39 -18.35 11.18
N TYR A 37 2.01 -19.11 12.08
CA TYR A 37 3.28 -18.77 12.70
C TYR A 37 4.35 -19.71 12.19
N LEU A 38 5.43 -19.17 11.65
CA LEU A 38 6.57 -19.95 11.18
C LEU A 38 7.81 -19.65 12.02
N PRO A 39 8.71 -20.64 12.17
CA PRO A 39 10.01 -20.39 12.76
C PRO A 39 10.91 -19.58 11.82
N ASP A 40 11.82 -18.80 12.41
CA ASP A 40 12.90 -18.10 11.68
C ASP A 40 14.04 -19.08 11.32
N GLU A 41 14.99 -18.66 10.48
CA GLU A 41 16.20 -19.41 10.09
C GLU A 41 17.01 -19.92 11.30
N ARG A 42 16.90 -19.21 12.43
CA ARG A 42 17.51 -19.57 13.72
C ARG A 42 16.68 -20.56 14.54
N ASN A 43 15.64 -21.15 13.96
CA ASN A 43 14.67 -22.06 14.60
C ASN A 43 13.97 -21.43 15.83
N ILE A 44 13.75 -20.12 15.80
CA ILE A 44 13.01 -19.40 16.83
C ILE A 44 11.52 -19.56 16.51
N LYS A 45 10.78 -20.25 17.38
CA LYS A 45 9.33 -20.42 17.23
C LYS A 45 8.61 -19.07 17.29
N ASN A 46 7.49 -18.95 16.57
CA ASN A 46 6.61 -17.77 16.51
C ASN A 46 7.29 -16.48 16.01
N ALA A 47 8.44 -16.61 15.33
CA ALA A 47 9.22 -15.47 14.86
C ALA A 47 8.65 -14.81 13.60
N ILE A 48 7.89 -15.55 12.79
CA ILE A 48 7.32 -15.08 11.53
C ILE A 48 5.80 -15.20 11.61
N LEU A 49 5.09 -14.07 11.48
CA LEU A 49 3.63 -14.05 11.30
C LEU A 49 3.31 -14.00 9.80
N VAL A 50 2.58 -15.00 9.32
CA VAL A 50 2.13 -15.11 7.93
C VAL A 50 0.62 -14.89 7.88
N ILE A 51 0.21 -13.90 7.09
CA ILE A 51 -1.20 -13.56 6.85
C ILE A 51 -1.50 -13.95 5.40
N GLU A 52 -2.39 -14.93 5.19
CA GLU A 52 -2.67 -15.44 3.83
C GLU A 52 -3.40 -14.41 2.96
N SER A 53 -4.33 -13.65 3.56
CA SER A 53 -5.13 -12.65 2.85
C SER A 53 -5.04 -11.27 3.51
N ALA A 54 -4.47 -10.30 2.80
CA ALA A 54 -4.33 -8.93 3.29
C ALA A 54 -5.65 -8.17 3.15
N ARG A 55 -6.45 -8.14 4.22
CA ARG A 55 -7.69 -7.37 4.32
C ARG A 55 -7.46 -6.01 4.97
N LEU A 56 -8.29 -5.02 4.64
CA LEU A 56 -8.20 -3.67 5.21
C LEU A 56 -8.42 -3.66 6.73
N THR A 57 -9.14 -4.65 7.25
CA THR A 57 -9.38 -4.88 8.69
C THR A 57 -8.12 -5.22 9.47
N TYR A 58 -7.06 -5.72 8.83
CA TYR A 58 -5.76 -6.00 9.46
C TYR A 58 -4.87 -4.78 9.58
N ARG A 59 -5.32 -3.61 9.11
CA ARG A 59 -4.60 -2.37 9.34
C ARG A 59 -4.61 -2.03 10.83
N GLY A 60 -3.43 -1.93 11.44
CA GLY A 60 -3.34 -1.67 12.87
C GLY A 60 -1.93 -1.76 13.42
N ASN A 61 -1.81 -1.58 14.73
CA ASN A 61 -0.56 -1.78 15.45
C ASN A 61 -0.37 -3.26 15.77
N TYR A 62 0.85 -3.75 15.54
CA TYR A 62 1.28 -5.08 15.91
C TYR A 62 2.40 -4.94 16.92
N SER A 63 2.29 -5.69 18.01
CA SER A 63 3.29 -5.75 19.07
C SER A 63 4.15 -6.97 18.85
N CYS A 64 5.45 -6.76 18.94
CA CYS A 64 6.47 -7.78 18.83
C CYS A 64 7.12 -7.90 20.20
N GLU A 65 6.85 -9.01 20.89
CA GLU A 65 7.36 -9.27 22.22
C GLU A 65 8.52 -10.25 22.17
N ALA A 66 9.63 -9.86 22.78
CA ALA A 66 10.86 -10.61 22.86
C ALA A 66 11.10 -11.06 24.31
N THR A 67 11.12 -12.37 24.52
CA THR A 67 11.42 -12.98 25.82
C THR A 67 12.69 -13.82 25.73
N ASN A 68 13.60 -13.66 26.69
CA ASN A 68 14.80 -14.49 26.82
C ASN A 68 14.68 -15.38 28.07
N LEU A 69 15.44 -16.48 28.15
CA LEU A 69 15.53 -17.34 29.35
C LEU A 69 15.82 -16.54 30.63
N ALA A 70 16.66 -15.50 30.55
CA ALA A 70 16.93 -14.61 31.69
C ALA A 70 15.71 -13.78 32.11
N THR A 71 14.92 -13.30 31.14
CA THR A 71 13.69 -12.52 31.35
C THR A 71 12.58 -13.38 31.93
N PHE A 72 12.48 -14.64 31.49
CA PHE A 72 11.51 -15.62 32.00
C PHE A 72 11.75 -15.94 33.48
N HIS A 73 13.01 -16.13 33.89
CA HIS A 73 13.35 -16.48 35.27
C HIS A 73 13.35 -15.28 36.23
N ARG A 74 13.59 -14.05 35.74
CA ARG A 74 13.71 -12.85 36.59
C ARG A 74 12.44 -12.00 36.69
N ILE A 75 11.28 -12.48 36.24
CA ILE A 75 10.00 -11.72 36.23
C ILE A 75 10.23 -10.29 35.70
N THR A 76 11.08 -10.17 34.69
CA THR A 76 11.40 -8.88 34.08
C THR A 76 10.45 -8.71 32.90
N LYS A 77 9.95 -7.50 32.67
CA LYS A 77 9.01 -7.23 31.56
C LYS A 77 9.66 -7.65 30.22
N PRO A 78 8.91 -8.30 29.32
CA PRO A 78 9.40 -8.60 27.97
C PRO A 78 9.77 -7.32 27.23
N ALA A 79 10.74 -7.40 26.32
CA ALA A 79 11.04 -6.29 25.42
C ALA A 79 9.94 -6.23 24.35
N VAL A 80 9.24 -5.10 24.27
CA VAL A 80 8.11 -4.93 23.34
C VAL A 80 8.45 -3.86 22.30
N ALA A 81 8.30 -4.20 21.02
CA ALA A 81 8.40 -3.27 19.90
C ALA A 81 7.06 -3.19 19.17
N VAL A 82 6.55 -1.99 18.93
CA VAL A 82 5.27 -1.78 18.24
C VAL A 82 5.55 -1.33 16.81
N THR A 83 4.88 -1.96 15.84
CA THR A 83 4.93 -1.59 14.43
C THR A 83 3.54 -1.38 13.85
N PHE A 84 3.41 -0.50 12.86
CA PHE A 84 2.12 -0.21 12.25
C PHE A 84 2.01 -0.87 10.87
N LEU A 85 1.09 -1.84 10.74
CA LEU A 85 0.79 -2.50 9.49
C LEU A 85 -0.12 -1.60 8.63
N ARG A 86 0.43 -1.13 7.51
CA ARG A 86 -0.33 -0.40 6.48
C ARG A 86 -0.76 -1.35 5.36
N VAL A 87 -2.04 -1.67 5.33
CA VAL A 87 -2.66 -2.38 4.20
C VAL A 87 -3.15 -1.34 3.19
N LYS A 88 -2.62 -1.38 1.96
CA LYS A 88 -3.07 -0.52 0.86
C LYS A 88 -4.07 -1.30 0.01
N GLY A 89 -5.27 -0.75 -0.17
CA GLY A 89 -6.30 -1.38 -0.98
C GLY A 89 -5.88 -1.51 -2.44
N LYS A 90 -6.40 -2.55 -3.12
CA LYS A 90 -6.14 -2.82 -4.55
C LYS A 90 -6.51 -1.64 -5.45
N LEU A 91 -7.49 -0.82 -5.05
CA LEU A 91 -7.97 0.35 -5.78
C LEU A 91 -7.01 1.56 -5.72
N ALA A 92 -6.02 1.55 -4.83
CA ALA A 92 -5.07 2.66 -4.75
C ALA A 92 -4.15 2.73 -5.97
N ALA A 93 -4.01 1.64 -6.73
CA ALA A 93 -3.31 1.63 -8.01
C ALA A 93 -4.16 2.24 -9.13
N LEU A 94 -5.50 2.23 -9.02
CA LEU A 94 -6.41 2.82 -10.02
C LEU A 94 -6.38 4.36 -9.96
N TRP A 95 -6.14 4.92 -8.77
CA TRP A 95 -6.11 6.37 -8.56
C TRP A 95 -5.11 7.14 -9.45
N PRO A 96 -3.84 6.71 -9.58
CA PRO A 96 -2.91 7.34 -10.52
C PRO A 96 -3.36 7.19 -11.99
N PHE A 97 -3.99 6.07 -12.37
CA PHE A 97 -4.54 5.93 -13.73
C PHE A 97 -5.69 6.90 -13.99
N LEU A 98 -6.59 7.08 -13.02
CA LEU A 98 -7.72 8.01 -13.16
C LEU A 98 -7.26 9.47 -13.28
N GLY A 99 -6.18 9.85 -12.59
CA GLY A 99 -5.56 11.16 -12.73
C GLY A 99 -5.01 11.41 -14.14
N ILE A 100 -4.34 10.40 -14.72
CA ILE A 100 -3.82 10.48 -16.10
C ILE A 100 -4.98 10.60 -17.11
N CYS A 101 -6.04 9.81 -16.95
CA CYS A 101 -7.22 9.89 -17.82
C CYS A 101 -7.91 11.26 -17.73
N ALA A 102 -8.00 11.84 -16.53
CA ALA A 102 -8.60 13.16 -16.33
C ALA A 102 -7.81 14.27 -17.04
N GLU A 103 -6.47 14.23 -16.95
CA GLU A 103 -5.58 15.17 -17.65
C GLU A 103 -5.81 15.16 -19.17
N VAL A 104 -5.84 13.96 -19.77
CA VAL A 104 -6.08 13.79 -21.22
C VAL A 104 -7.45 14.34 -21.62
N PHE A 105 -8.50 14.07 -20.83
CA PHE A 105 -9.85 14.59 -21.09
C PHE A 105 -9.89 16.12 -21.06
N ILE A 106 -9.20 16.76 -20.12
CA ILE A 106 -9.14 18.22 -20.01
C ILE A 106 -8.42 18.81 -21.23
N LEU A 107 -7.29 18.24 -21.65
CA LEU A 107 -6.57 18.69 -22.84
C LEU A 107 -7.42 18.56 -24.10
N CYS A 108 -8.10 17.42 -24.29
CA CYS A 108 -9.03 17.24 -25.40
C CYS A 108 -10.17 18.28 -25.37
N ALA A 109 -10.74 18.57 -24.20
CA ALA A 109 -11.80 19.56 -24.06
C ALA A 109 -11.34 20.98 -24.43
N ILE A 110 -10.15 21.39 -23.99
CA ILE A 110 -9.57 22.69 -24.32
C ILE A 110 -9.35 22.82 -25.83
N ILE A 111 -8.75 21.80 -26.47
CA ILE A 111 -8.51 21.79 -27.92
C ILE A 111 -9.83 21.91 -28.68
N LEU A 112 -10.84 21.10 -28.32
CA LEU A 112 -12.15 21.14 -28.97
C LEU A 112 -12.85 22.49 -28.81
N VAL A 113 -12.77 23.12 -27.64
CA VAL A 113 -13.34 24.46 -27.42
C VAL A 113 -12.58 25.52 -28.21
N TYR A 114 -11.25 25.42 -28.30
CA TYR A 114 -10.42 26.33 -29.08
C TYR A 114 -10.74 26.22 -30.57
N GLU A 115 -10.76 25.02 -31.14
CA GLU A 115 -11.14 24.79 -32.54
C GLU A 115 -12.58 25.24 -32.80
N LYS A 116 -13.51 24.91 -31.91
CA LYS A 116 -14.92 25.32 -32.04
C LYS A 116 -15.11 26.84 -31.93
N ARG A 117 -14.29 27.57 -31.16
CA ARG A 117 -14.32 29.03 -31.15
C ARG A 117 -13.64 29.64 -32.37
N ARG A 118 -12.53 29.08 -32.84
CA ARG A 118 -11.84 29.54 -34.05
C ARG A 118 -12.71 29.34 -35.30
N ASN A 119 -13.33 28.17 -35.45
CA ASN A 119 -14.28 27.89 -36.53
C ASN A 119 -15.57 28.73 -36.45
N LYS A 120 -15.81 29.46 -35.34
CA LYS A 120 -16.91 30.41 -35.22
C LYS A 120 -16.47 31.87 -35.37
N ALA A 121 -15.17 32.15 -35.25
CA ALA A 121 -14.59 33.48 -35.44
C ALA A 121 -14.24 33.75 -36.92
N ASP A 122 -14.24 32.72 -37.76
CA ASP A 122 -14.11 32.81 -39.21
C ASP A 122 -15.46 32.46 -39.88
N PRO A 123 -16.33 33.46 -40.12
CA PRO A 123 -17.36 33.33 -41.15
C PRO A 123 -17.17 34.28 -42.35
N ASP A 124 -15.97 34.79 -42.64
CA ASP A 124 -15.73 35.64 -43.82
C ASP A 124 -14.24 35.67 -44.21
N GLU A 125 -13.83 34.85 -45.18
CA GLU A 125 -12.85 35.18 -46.24
C GLU A 125 -12.85 34.06 -47.29
N SER A 126 -13.94 34.01 -48.08
CA SER A 126 -13.85 33.53 -49.46
C SER A 126 -14.80 34.37 -50.29
N ASP A 127 -14.41 35.63 -50.45
CA ASP A 127 -15.02 36.61 -51.35
C ASP A 127 -15.24 36.04 -52.76
N THR A 128 -16.37 36.45 -53.30
CA THR A 128 -16.79 36.39 -54.69
C THR A 128 -15.95 37.29 -55.62
N ASP A 129 -15.83 36.86 -56.88
CA ASP A 129 -15.74 37.66 -58.12
C ASP A 129 -14.43 38.41 -58.49
N GLN A 130 -13.69 37.92 -59.50
CA GLN A 130 -13.56 38.55 -60.82
C GLN A 130 -12.54 37.82 -61.71
N SER A 131 -13.00 37.28 -62.84
CA SER A 131 -12.21 37.25 -64.06
C SER A 131 -13.15 37.31 -65.27
N PRO A 132 -13.29 38.49 -65.91
CA PRO A 132 -13.90 38.60 -67.21
C PRO A 132 -12.82 38.93 -68.24
N GLU A 133 -12.21 37.95 -68.90
CA GLU A 133 -11.39 38.22 -70.08
C GLU A 133 -11.62 37.17 -71.20
N GLN A 134 -12.46 37.61 -72.14
CA GLN A 134 -12.46 37.43 -73.61
C GLN A 134 -12.16 36.07 -74.25
#